data_AF-C1MPK3-F1
#
_entry.id   AF-C1MPK3-F1
#
_cell.length_a   1.000
_cell.length_b   1.000
_cell.length_c   1.000
_cell.angle_alpha   90.00
_cell.angle_beta   90.00
_cell.angle_gamma   90.00
#
_symmetry.space_group_name_H-M   'P 1'
#
loop_
_entity.id
_entity.type
_entity.pdbx_description
1 polymer ?
#
loop_
_entity_poly.entity_id
_entity_poly.type
_entity_poly.pdbx_seq_one_letter_code
_entity_poly.pdbx_strand_id
1 'polypeptide(L)'
;MAMLRAVLDGCSTTGRSMLPALGASLSPWSIFVQSRGAKSAGRTVEICLLQDVEGLGRDGEVVSVKPGRARNHLVPYKFAAYSSPERLAEAAKKRESWDVRETVDDAAGVDPAVKEAETCIKILTNSTLVVKRIVDKTTNQPRVPVTAELIVKEVLRQRKLEIDPRSVLLKAPIKTYGTHRVPLSFAPPHEDVKPLTLSVVKRFHKG
;
A
#
# COMPACT_ATOMS: atom_id res chain seq x y z
N MET A 1 -64.60 -10.27 -2.66
CA MET A 1 -65.52 -11.30 -2.16
C MET A 1 -64.70 -12.50 -1.72
N ALA A 2 -65.01 -13.00 -0.53
CA ALA A 2 -64.16 -13.76 0.38
C ALA A 2 -63.55 -15.07 -0.14
N MET A 3 -62.37 -15.44 0.37
CA MET A 3 -62.28 -16.57 1.30
C MET A 3 -60.90 -16.66 2.00
N LEU A 4 -60.93 -16.49 3.33
CA LEU A 4 -59.94 -16.97 4.29
C LEU A 4 -59.99 -18.50 4.42
N ARG A 5 -58.84 -19.14 4.69
CA ARG A 5 -58.68 -20.34 5.57
C ARG A 5 -57.17 -20.60 5.78
N ALA A 6 -56.64 -20.34 6.98
CA ALA A 6 -56.39 -21.29 8.10
C ALA A 6 -55.22 -22.26 7.80
N VAL A 7 -54.03 -22.19 8.44
CA VAL A 7 -53.64 -22.36 9.86
C VAL A 7 -53.65 -23.82 10.33
N LEU A 8 -52.41 -24.30 10.56
CA LEU A 8 -51.89 -25.26 11.57
C LEU A 8 -52.05 -26.79 11.42
N ASP A 9 -50.86 -27.40 11.54
CA ASP A 9 -50.46 -28.53 12.37
C ASP A 9 -51.20 -29.87 12.24
N GLY A 10 -50.57 -30.75 11.44
CA GLY A 10 -50.75 -32.19 11.49
C GLY A 10 -49.52 -32.88 12.08
N CYS A 11 -49.39 -32.86 13.41
CA CYS A 11 -48.55 -33.76 14.17
C CYS A 11 -49.32 -35.08 14.35
N SER A 12 -48.86 -36.19 13.77
CA SER A 12 -49.25 -37.53 14.24
C SER A 12 -48.34 -38.62 13.70
N THR A 13 -48.40 -39.77 14.37
CA THR A 13 -47.79 -41.09 14.10
C THR A 13 -46.43 -41.33 14.76
N THR A 14 -46.43 -41.67 16.06
CA THR A 14 -46.61 -43.01 16.69
C THR A 14 -45.34 -43.85 16.69
N GLY A 15 -44.86 -44.24 17.87
CA GLY A 15 -43.78 -45.24 17.93
C GLY A 15 -43.11 -45.52 19.26
N ARG A 16 -43.86 -46.04 20.23
CA ARG A 16 -43.41 -47.10 21.16
C ARG A 16 -42.48 -46.72 22.33
N SER A 17 -43.11 -46.54 23.48
CA SER A 17 -42.53 -46.84 24.79
C SER A 17 -42.22 -48.33 24.91
N MET A 18 -40.95 -48.65 25.14
CA MET A 18 -40.52 -49.90 25.76
C MET A 18 -39.34 -49.57 26.67
N LEU A 19 -39.60 -49.58 27.98
CA LEU A 19 -38.58 -49.66 29.02
C LEU A 19 -37.97 -51.07 28.98
N PRO A 20 -36.64 -51.21 29.03
CA PRO A 20 -36.02 -52.38 29.62
C PRO A 20 -35.46 -52.05 31.00
N ALA A 21 -35.60 -53.05 31.87
CA ALA A 21 -35.16 -53.12 33.24
C ALA A 21 -33.64 -52.93 33.42
N LEU A 22 -33.27 -52.57 34.65
CA LEU A 22 -31.91 -52.46 35.15
C LEU A 22 -31.04 -53.68 34.81
N GLY A 23 -29.85 -53.42 34.26
CA GLY A 23 -28.78 -54.39 34.10
C GLY A 23 -27.48 -53.68 33.68
N ALA A 24 -26.45 -53.78 34.53
CA ALA A 24 -25.22 -53.00 34.50
C ALA A 24 -24.30 -53.25 33.29
N SER A 25 -23.69 -52.18 32.77
CA SER A 25 -22.22 -51.94 32.73
C SER A 25 -21.91 -50.90 31.64
N LEU A 26 -21.66 -49.66 32.06
CA LEU A 26 -21.25 -48.55 31.18
C LEU A 26 -19.78 -48.76 30.75
N SER A 27 -19.57 -49.17 29.50
CA SER A 27 -18.27 -49.08 28.85
C SER A 27 -17.92 -47.59 28.61
N PRO A 28 -16.78 -47.06 29.07
CA PRO A 28 -16.50 -45.62 29.05
C PRO A 28 -16.20 -45.02 27.66
N TRP A 29 -16.20 -45.83 26.59
CA TRP A 29 -15.71 -45.45 25.26
C TRP A 29 -16.76 -45.64 24.14
N SER A 30 -18.03 -45.37 24.43
CA SER A 30 -19.01 -45.22 23.35
C SER A 30 -18.83 -43.82 22.75
N ILE A 31 -17.99 -43.78 21.71
CA ILE A 31 -17.68 -42.63 20.88
C ILE A 31 -19.00 -41.94 20.52
N PHE A 32 -19.19 -40.74 21.07
CA PHE A 32 -20.22 -39.81 20.64
C PHE A 32 -19.92 -39.40 19.20
N VAL A 33 -20.38 -40.20 18.24
CA VAL A 33 -20.43 -39.82 16.82
C VAL A 33 -21.49 -38.73 16.74
N GLN A 34 -21.07 -37.47 16.88
CA GLN A 34 -21.89 -36.35 16.44
C GLN A 34 -22.23 -36.60 14.98
N SER A 35 -23.51 -36.77 14.70
CA SER A 35 -24.05 -36.70 13.35
C SER A 35 -23.52 -35.42 12.72
N ARG A 36 -22.56 -35.55 11.80
CA ARG A 36 -22.14 -34.41 10.96
C ARG A 36 -23.37 -34.05 10.14
N GLY A 37 -24.09 -33.02 10.57
CA GLY A 37 -25.24 -32.50 9.85
C GLY A 37 -24.90 -32.25 8.39
N ALA A 38 -25.87 -32.44 7.51
CA ALA A 38 -25.73 -32.18 6.08
C ALA A 38 -25.05 -30.81 5.86
N LYS A 39 -23.99 -30.77 5.05
CA LYS A 39 -23.24 -29.55 4.73
C LYS A 39 -24.22 -28.54 4.14
N SER A 40 -24.66 -27.56 4.94
CA SER A 40 -25.62 -26.55 4.46
C SER A 40 -25.00 -25.79 3.29
N ALA A 41 -25.80 -25.53 2.25
CA ALA A 41 -25.46 -24.58 1.20
C ALA A 41 -24.86 -23.31 1.83
N GLY A 42 -23.69 -22.90 1.35
CA GLY A 42 -22.86 -21.91 2.02
C GLY A 42 -23.60 -20.59 2.19
N ARG A 43 -23.91 -20.23 3.44
CA ARG A 43 -24.43 -18.89 3.79
C ARG A 43 -23.37 -17.84 3.41
N THR A 44 -23.80 -16.69 2.92
CA THR A 44 -22.94 -15.51 2.72
C THR A 44 -23.31 -14.42 3.73
N VAL A 45 -22.38 -13.53 4.03
CA VAL A 45 -22.54 -12.40 4.95
C VAL A 45 -22.04 -11.14 4.27
N GLU A 46 -22.75 -10.03 4.48
CA GLU A 46 -22.36 -8.73 3.98
C GLU A 46 -21.46 -8.01 5.00
N ILE A 47 -20.41 -7.40 4.48
CA ILE A 47 -19.42 -6.67 5.28
C ILE A 47 -19.03 -5.39 4.53
N CYS A 48 -18.70 -4.35 5.29
CA CYS A 48 -18.15 -3.11 4.81
C CYS A 48 -16.62 -3.13 4.98
N LEU A 49 -15.88 -2.95 3.89
CA LEU A 49 -14.42 -2.89 3.91
C LEU A 49 -13.96 -1.56 4.53
N LEU A 50 -12.98 -1.63 5.44
CA LEU A 50 -12.38 -0.47 6.08
C LEU A 50 -11.03 -0.10 5.46
N GLN A 51 -10.40 -1.04 4.77
CA GLN A 51 -9.12 -0.91 4.08
C GLN A 51 -9.24 -1.57 2.72
N ASP A 52 -8.38 -1.17 1.78
CA ASP A 52 -8.24 -1.83 0.49
C ASP A 52 -7.74 -3.26 0.69
N VAL A 53 -8.42 -4.22 0.08
CA VAL A 53 -8.04 -5.64 0.14
C VAL A 53 -8.02 -6.22 -1.26
N GLU A 54 -6.85 -6.70 -1.66
CA GLU A 54 -6.63 -7.35 -2.95
C GLU A 54 -7.66 -8.46 -3.19
N GLY A 55 -8.38 -8.34 -4.31
CA GLY A 55 -9.39 -9.31 -4.75
C GLY A 55 -10.76 -9.22 -4.07
N LEU A 56 -10.98 -8.28 -3.13
CA LEU A 56 -12.30 -8.01 -2.55
C LEU A 56 -12.86 -6.64 -2.94
N GLY A 57 -12.03 -5.60 -2.93
CA GLY A 57 -12.45 -4.24 -3.25
C GLY A 57 -11.71 -3.19 -2.42
N ARG A 58 -12.00 -1.92 -2.70
CA ARG A 58 -11.43 -0.77 -1.99
C ARG A 58 -12.14 -0.48 -0.67
N ASP A 59 -11.57 0.38 0.16
CA ASP A 59 -12.21 0.76 1.41
C ASP A 59 -13.52 1.53 1.18
N GLY A 60 -14.50 1.27 2.06
CA GLY A 60 -15.85 1.80 1.94
C GLY A 60 -16.78 0.99 1.03
N GLU A 61 -16.32 -0.10 0.42
CA GLU A 61 -17.19 -0.98 -0.37
C GLU A 61 -17.90 -2.03 0.48
N VAL A 62 -19.15 -2.34 0.11
CA VAL A 62 -19.97 -3.38 0.75
C VAL A 62 -19.88 -4.64 -0.09
N VAL A 63 -19.32 -5.70 0.48
CA VAL A 63 -19.06 -6.97 -0.23
C VAL A 63 -19.72 -8.15 0.48
N SER A 64 -20.21 -9.11 -0.31
CA SER A 64 -20.78 -10.37 0.20
C SER A 64 -19.72 -11.46 0.21
N VAL A 65 -19.37 -11.97 1.40
CA VAL A 65 -18.32 -12.99 1.58
C VAL A 65 -18.83 -14.21 2.34
N LYS A 66 -18.07 -15.30 2.30
CA LYS A 66 -18.33 -16.47 3.17
C LYS A 66 -18.10 -16.09 4.64
N PRO A 67 -18.93 -16.56 5.59
CA PRO A 67 -18.83 -16.23 7.01
C PRO A 67 -17.49 -16.62 7.62
N GLY A 68 -16.86 -17.71 7.14
CA GLY A 68 -15.52 -18.11 7.57
C GLY A 68 -14.46 -17.06 7.21
N ARG A 69 -14.57 -16.40 6.05
CA ARG A 69 -13.63 -15.35 5.63
C ARG A 69 -13.81 -14.09 6.47
N ALA A 70 -15.05 -13.69 6.73
CA ALA A 70 -15.36 -12.55 7.61
C ALA A 70 -14.84 -12.79 9.04
N ARG A 71 -15.20 -13.93 9.65
CA ARG A 71 -14.90 -14.23 11.07
C ARG A 71 -13.42 -14.46 11.35
N ASN A 72 -12.70 -15.13 10.45
CA ASN A 72 -11.31 -15.53 10.71
C ASN A 72 -10.29 -14.52 10.21
N HIS A 73 -10.64 -13.69 9.22
CA HIS A 73 -9.67 -12.83 8.54
C HIS A 73 -10.11 -11.36 8.54
N LEU A 74 -11.30 -11.04 8.06
CA LEU A 74 -11.60 -9.62 7.78
C LEU A 74 -11.95 -8.81 9.04
N VAL A 75 -12.71 -9.40 9.95
CA VAL A 75 -13.11 -8.75 11.21
C VAL A 75 -11.97 -8.66 12.23
N PRO A 76 -11.21 -9.73 12.55
CA PRO A 76 -10.18 -9.66 13.60
C PRO A 76 -9.00 -8.77 13.21
N TYR A 77 -8.63 -8.75 11.93
CA TYR A 77 -7.55 -7.89 11.42
C TYR A 77 -8.03 -6.46 11.06
N LYS A 78 -9.30 -6.11 11.35
CA LYS A 78 -9.89 -4.80 11.08
C LYS A 78 -9.86 -4.38 9.60
N PHE A 79 -9.84 -5.34 8.68
CA PHE A 79 -9.98 -5.09 7.25
C PHE A 79 -11.44 -4.82 6.87
N ALA A 80 -12.40 -5.37 7.62
CA ALA A 80 -13.81 -5.14 7.39
C ALA A 80 -14.62 -5.16 8.70
N ALA A 81 -15.79 -4.53 8.66
CA ALA A 81 -16.79 -4.60 9.71
C ALA A 81 -18.11 -5.19 9.17
N TYR A 82 -18.94 -5.75 10.04
CA TYR A 82 -20.28 -6.19 9.65
C TYR A 82 -21.11 -5.00 9.15
N SER A 83 -21.96 -5.25 8.15
CA SER A 83 -22.87 -4.23 7.64
C SER A 83 -23.89 -3.84 8.71
N SER A 84 -23.86 -2.57 9.14
CA SER A 84 -24.90 -1.93 9.93
C SER A 84 -25.47 -0.78 9.10
N PRO A 85 -26.73 -0.37 9.31
CA PRO A 85 -27.32 0.74 8.54
C PRO A 85 -26.52 2.04 8.64
N GLU A 86 -25.89 2.29 9.79
CA GLU A 86 -24.98 3.42 10.01
C GLU A 86 -23.70 3.30 9.14
N ARG A 87 -23.07 2.13 9.14
CA ARG A 87 -21.85 1.86 8.34
C ARG A 87 -22.11 1.90 6.84
N LEU A 88 -23.32 1.55 6.39
CA LEU A 88 -23.73 1.65 4.99
C LEU A 88 -23.83 3.10 4.53
N ALA A 89 -24.35 4.00 5.36
CA ALA A 89 -24.40 5.42 5.05
C ALA A 89 -23.00 6.06 5.01
N GLU A 90 -22.10 5.65 5.91
CA GLU A 90 -20.69 6.07 5.88
C GLU A 90 -19.95 5.55 4.64
N ALA A 91 -20.19 4.29 4.28
CA ALA A 91 -19.67 3.66 3.07
C ALA A 91 -20.10 4.39 1.80
N ALA A 92 -21.38 4.73 1.68
CA ALA A 92 -21.91 5.47 0.54
C ALA A 92 -21.25 6.85 0.38
N LYS A 93 -21.11 7.60 1.48
CA LYS A 93 -20.41 8.90 1.47
C LYS A 93 -18.94 8.77 1.07
N LYS A 94 -18.27 7.72 1.54
CA LYS A 94 -16.89 7.43 1.10
C LYS A 94 -16.85 7.11 -0.38
N ARG A 95 -17.78 6.28 -0.89
CA ARG A 95 -17.89 5.94 -2.33
C ARG A 95 -18.00 7.19 -3.21
N GLU A 96 -18.87 8.13 -2.84
CA GLU A 96 -19.00 9.41 -3.56
C GLU A 96 -17.69 10.22 -3.55
N SER A 97 -16.94 10.19 -2.45
CA SER A 97 -15.63 10.88 -2.39
C SER A 97 -14.56 10.23 -3.27
N TRP A 98 -14.65 8.92 -3.53
CA TRP A 98 -13.77 8.22 -4.47
C TRP A 98 -14.03 8.64 -5.91
N ASP A 99 -15.29 8.69 -6.32
CA ASP A 99 -15.67 9.08 -7.69
C ASP A 99 -15.22 10.52 -8.01
N VAL A 100 -15.31 11.43 -7.02
CA VAL A 100 -14.81 12.81 -7.17
C VAL A 100 -13.27 12.86 -7.25
N ARG A 101 -12.56 11.94 -6.59
CA ARG A 101 -11.10 11.90 -6.63
C ARG A 101 -10.58 11.26 -7.92
N GLU A 102 -11.21 10.18 -8.39
CA GLU A 102 -10.90 9.56 -9.68
C GLU A 102 -11.11 10.54 -10.83
N THR A 103 -12.20 11.31 -10.84
CA THR A 103 -12.38 12.33 -11.90
C THR A 103 -11.32 13.43 -11.90
N VAL A 104 -10.67 13.73 -10.76
CA VAL A 104 -9.55 14.68 -10.67
C VAL A 104 -8.22 14.03 -11.06
N ASP A 105 -8.02 12.75 -10.73
CA ASP A 105 -6.82 12.00 -11.04
C ASP A 105 -6.79 11.55 -12.53
N ASP A 106 -7.93 11.14 -13.10
CA ASP A 106 -8.10 10.76 -14.50
C ASP A 106 -8.08 11.96 -15.46
N ALA A 107 -8.69 13.09 -15.08
CA ALA A 107 -8.62 14.32 -15.89
C ALA A 107 -7.21 14.94 -15.88
N ALA A 108 -6.36 14.56 -14.92
CA ALA A 108 -4.99 15.04 -14.82
C ALA A 108 -3.98 14.15 -15.55
N GLY A 109 -4.28 12.91 -15.96
CA GLY A 109 -3.50 12.08 -16.90
C GLY A 109 -1.98 11.99 -16.69
N VAL A 110 -1.50 12.39 -15.52
CA VAL A 110 -0.08 12.60 -15.20
C VAL A 110 0.14 11.74 -13.98
N ASP A 111 0.78 10.58 -14.21
CA ASP A 111 1.05 9.61 -13.16
C ASP A 111 1.69 10.31 -11.96
N PRO A 112 1.35 9.93 -10.71
CA PRO A 112 1.92 10.54 -9.51
C PRO A 112 3.47 10.56 -9.55
N ALA A 113 4.07 9.54 -10.18
CA ALA A 113 5.49 9.45 -10.44
C ALA A 113 6.07 10.63 -11.25
N VAL A 114 5.30 11.17 -12.20
CA VAL A 114 5.72 12.31 -13.04
C VAL A 114 5.74 13.60 -12.21
N LYS A 115 4.72 13.83 -11.38
CA LYS A 115 4.65 15.01 -10.50
C LYS A 115 5.79 15.03 -9.49
N GLU A 116 6.14 13.87 -8.94
CA GLU A 116 7.27 13.71 -8.03
C GLU A 116 8.60 13.99 -8.74
N ALA A 117 8.81 13.41 -9.92
CA ALA A 117 10.00 13.63 -10.72
C ALA A 117 10.19 15.12 -11.08
N GLU A 118 9.14 15.79 -11.54
CA GLU A 118 9.19 17.23 -11.81
C GLU A 118 9.58 18.06 -10.58
N THR A 119 9.06 17.69 -9.42
CA THR A 119 9.34 18.39 -8.16
C THR A 119 10.81 18.19 -7.76
N CYS A 120 11.33 16.96 -7.88
CA CYS A 120 12.74 16.67 -7.68
C CYS A 120 13.63 17.49 -8.63
N ILE A 121 13.27 17.56 -9.91
CA ILE A 121 13.99 18.33 -10.92
C ILE A 121 14.01 19.83 -10.58
N LYS A 122 12.88 20.40 -10.13
CA LYS A 122 12.79 21.80 -9.69
C LYS A 122 13.69 22.08 -8.48
N ILE A 123 13.69 21.17 -7.50
CA ILE A 123 14.55 21.29 -6.31
C ILE A 123 16.03 21.27 -6.71
N LEU A 124 16.43 20.34 -7.57
CA LEU A 124 17.83 20.20 -7.99
C LEU A 124 18.30 21.42 -8.79
N THR A 125 17.46 21.95 -9.69
CA THR A 125 17.81 23.10 -10.55
C THR A 125 17.98 24.39 -9.73
N ASN A 126 17.11 24.62 -8.75
CA ASN A 126 17.17 25.82 -7.90
C ASN A 126 18.22 25.76 -6.80
N SER A 127 18.85 24.59 -6.60
CA SER A 127 19.77 24.37 -5.49
C SER A 127 21.22 24.34 -5.95
N THR A 128 22.07 25.02 -5.19
CA THR A 128 23.52 24.85 -5.30
C THR A 128 23.95 23.69 -4.40
N LEU A 129 24.67 22.72 -4.96
CA LEU A 129 25.28 21.63 -4.17
C LEU A 129 26.71 21.99 -3.82
N VAL A 130 27.06 21.83 -2.54
CA VAL A 130 28.39 22.19 -2.04
C VAL A 130 29.22 20.93 -1.81
N VAL A 131 30.24 20.72 -2.64
CA VAL A 131 31.13 19.56 -2.53
C VAL A 131 32.45 20.00 -1.88
N LYS A 132 32.74 19.50 -0.68
CA LYS A 132 33.97 19.83 0.05
C LYS A 132 35.08 18.82 -0.25
N ARG A 133 36.22 19.27 -0.78
CA ARG A 133 37.37 18.40 -1.11
C ARG A 133 38.69 18.87 -0.51
N ILE A 134 39.54 17.91 -0.17
CA ILE A 134 40.89 18.15 0.36
C ILE A 134 41.79 18.57 -0.80
N VAL A 135 42.62 19.58 -0.54
CA VAL A 135 43.58 20.16 -1.50
C VAL A 135 44.86 19.34 -1.52
N ASP A 136 45.39 19.08 -2.72
CA ASP A 136 46.74 18.62 -2.92
C ASP A 136 47.74 19.75 -2.75
N LYS A 137 48.78 19.48 -1.94
CA LYS A 137 49.83 20.47 -1.63
C LYS A 137 50.63 20.89 -2.87
N THR A 138 50.75 20.02 -3.88
CA THR A 138 51.61 20.23 -5.05
C THR A 138 50.91 20.98 -6.18
N THR A 139 49.64 20.67 -6.46
CA THR A 139 48.95 21.12 -7.68
C THR A 139 47.78 22.07 -7.38
N ASN A 140 47.48 22.37 -6.10
CA ASN A 140 46.34 23.19 -5.69
C ASN A 140 44.97 22.69 -6.25
N GLN A 141 44.91 21.40 -6.61
CA GLN A 141 43.74 20.69 -7.13
C GLN A 141 43.18 19.74 -6.05
N PRO A 142 41.94 19.24 -6.19
CA PRO A 142 41.40 18.25 -5.29
C PRO A 142 42.12 16.90 -5.46
N ARG A 143 42.59 16.36 -4.33
CA ARG A 143 43.27 15.05 -4.24
C ARG A 143 42.52 13.90 -4.89
N VAL A 144 41.20 13.94 -4.74
CA VAL A 144 40.30 12.98 -5.36
C VAL A 144 39.36 13.75 -6.27
N PRO A 145 39.29 13.41 -7.57
CA PRO A 145 38.37 14.06 -8.49
C PRO A 145 36.92 13.90 -8.05
N VAL A 146 36.05 14.79 -8.53
CA VAL A 146 34.61 14.64 -8.35
C VAL A 146 34.08 13.73 -9.45
N THR A 147 33.60 12.56 -9.07
CA THR A 147 32.94 11.56 -9.93
C THR A 147 31.43 11.66 -9.80
N ALA A 148 30.69 11.06 -10.75
CA ALA A 148 29.22 11.01 -10.72
C ALA A 148 28.69 10.39 -9.41
N GLU A 149 29.29 9.29 -8.96
CA GLU A 149 28.92 8.62 -7.69
C GLU A 149 29.05 9.54 -6.47
N LEU A 150 30.08 10.40 -6.45
CA LEU A 150 30.24 11.34 -5.35
C LEU A 150 29.12 12.39 -5.35
N ILE A 151 28.74 12.87 -6.53
CA ILE A 151 27.67 13.85 -6.67
C ILE A 151 26.36 13.25 -6.15
N VAL A 152 26.04 12.00 -6.51
CA VAL A 152 24.86 11.30 -5.99
C VAL A 152 24.88 11.21 -4.46
N LYS A 153 26.02 10.83 -3.86
CA LYS A 153 26.18 10.78 -2.40
C LYS A 153 25.97 12.14 -1.74
N GLU A 154 26.46 13.20 -2.36
CA GLU A 154 26.31 14.57 -1.86
C GLU A 154 24.89 15.11 -2.01
N VAL A 155 24.19 14.75 -3.09
CA VAL A 155 22.75 15.02 -3.26
C VAL A 155 21.95 14.32 -2.16
N LEU A 156 22.23 13.03 -1.92
CA LEU A 156 21.56 12.27 -0.88
C LEU A 156 21.78 12.92 0.49
N ARG A 157 23.01 13.34 0.80
CA ARG A 157 23.33 13.98 2.08
C ARG A 157 22.66 15.34 2.26
N GLN A 158 22.62 16.18 1.23
CA GLN A 158 22.18 17.58 1.36
C GLN A 158 20.69 17.77 1.07
N ARG A 159 20.15 16.98 0.15
CA ARG A 159 18.77 17.13 -0.37
C ARG A 159 17.88 15.94 -0.04
N LYS A 160 18.45 14.82 0.46
CA LYS A 160 17.71 13.58 0.76
C LYS A 160 16.96 13.03 -0.45
N LEU A 161 17.51 13.25 -1.64
CA LEU A 161 16.98 12.74 -2.90
C LEU A 161 17.89 11.62 -3.39
N GLU A 162 17.27 10.52 -3.81
CA GLU A 162 17.96 9.42 -4.46
C GLU A 162 17.96 9.66 -5.98
N ILE A 163 19.14 9.61 -6.58
CA ILE A 163 19.33 9.80 -8.02
C ILE A 163 20.22 8.68 -8.53
N ASP A 164 19.91 8.16 -9.72
CA ASP A 164 20.77 7.18 -10.38
C ASP A 164 22.06 7.85 -10.89
N PRO A 165 23.25 7.23 -10.71
CA PRO A 165 24.50 7.77 -11.23
C PRO A 165 24.51 7.95 -12.77
N ARG A 166 23.71 7.19 -13.51
CA ARG A 166 23.55 7.31 -14.97
C ARG A 166 22.85 8.60 -15.38
N SER A 167 22.07 9.19 -14.48
CA SER A 167 21.41 10.49 -14.73
C SER A 167 22.41 11.65 -14.75
N VAL A 168 23.64 11.46 -14.26
CA VAL A 168 24.67 12.50 -14.23
C VAL A 168 25.55 12.40 -15.47
N LEU A 169 25.36 13.29 -16.45
CA LEU A 169 26.16 13.30 -17.68
C LEU A 169 27.51 14.01 -17.46
N LEU A 170 28.49 13.25 -16.98
CA LEU A 170 29.87 13.70 -16.84
C LEU A 170 30.78 13.04 -17.89
N LYS A 171 31.32 13.84 -18.83
CA LYS A 171 32.31 13.38 -19.81
C LYS A 171 33.68 13.11 -19.19
N ALA A 172 34.07 13.92 -18.19
CA ALA A 172 35.34 13.80 -17.49
C ALA A 172 35.17 14.14 -16.01
N PRO A 173 35.91 13.50 -15.09
CA PRO A 173 35.89 13.84 -13.67
C PRO A 173 36.39 15.27 -13.40
N ILE A 174 35.73 16.00 -12.50
CA ILE A 174 36.08 17.40 -12.21
C ILE A 174 37.28 17.45 -11.26
N LYS A 175 38.36 18.11 -11.70
CA LYS A 175 39.62 18.30 -10.96
C LYS A 175 39.91 19.76 -10.59
N THR A 176 38.92 20.63 -10.67
CA THR A 176 39.09 22.06 -10.41
C THR A 176 38.13 22.54 -9.34
N TYR A 177 38.60 23.47 -8.52
CA TYR A 177 37.77 24.19 -7.55
C TYR A 177 36.97 25.28 -8.24
N GLY A 178 35.80 25.62 -7.69
CA GLY A 178 34.92 26.65 -8.23
C GLY A 178 33.53 26.14 -8.58
N THR A 179 32.79 26.94 -9.34
CA THR A 179 31.42 26.65 -9.74
C THR A 179 31.39 25.93 -11.08
N HIS A 180 30.79 24.75 -11.13
CA HIS A 180 30.66 23.92 -12.32
C HIS A 180 29.19 23.68 -12.63
N ARG A 181 28.82 23.71 -13.91
CA ARG A 181 27.49 23.32 -14.38
C ARG A 181 27.56 21.91 -14.94
N VAL A 182 26.85 20.98 -14.32
CA VAL A 182 26.82 19.58 -14.75
C VAL A 182 25.43 19.26 -15.30
N PRO A 183 25.31 18.83 -16.56
CA PRO A 183 24.02 18.43 -17.12
C PRO A 183 23.54 17.13 -16.46
N LEU A 184 22.28 17.14 -16.00
CA LEU A 184 21.56 15.95 -15.56
C LEU A 184 20.58 15.56 -16.66
N SER A 185 20.56 14.28 -17.01
CA SER A 185 19.56 13.68 -17.89
C SER A 185 18.67 12.77 -17.06
N PHE A 186 17.38 13.07 -17.05
CA PHE A 186 16.37 12.20 -16.47
C PHE A 186 15.78 11.37 -17.60
N ALA A 187 15.64 10.07 -17.37
CA ALA A 187 14.98 9.16 -18.31
C ALA A 187 13.45 9.45 -18.35
N PRO A 188 12.73 9.05 -19.41
CA PRO A 188 11.33 9.44 -19.65
C PRO A 188 10.38 9.24 -18.46
N PRO A 189 9.32 10.07 -18.38
CA PRO A 189 8.69 10.79 -19.50
C PRO A 189 9.28 12.16 -19.88
N HIS A 190 10.25 12.71 -19.13
CA HIS A 190 10.88 13.99 -19.47
C HIS A 190 12.36 13.80 -19.84
N GLU A 191 12.67 13.85 -21.13
CA GLU A 191 14.05 13.95 -21.66
C GLU A 191 14.59 15.37 -21.48
N ASP A 192 14.50 15.89 -20.25
CA ASP A 192 14.91 17.24 -19.91
C ASP A 192 16.36 17.22 -19.40
N VAL A 193 17.29 17.72 -20.22
CA VAL A 193 18.67 17.94 -19.77
C VAL A 193 18.73 19.25 -18.97
N LYS A 194 18.80 19.16 -17.63
CA LYS A 194 18.87 20.35 -16.76
C LYS A 194 20.26 20.53 -16.13
N PRO A 195 20.81 21.76 -16.11
CA PRO A 195 22.11 22.01 -15.51
C PRO A 195 21.99 22.09 -13.98
N LEU A 196 22.71 21.20 -13.29
CA LEU A 196 22.92 21.26 -11.86
C LEU A 196 24.13 22.14 -11.54
N THR A 197 23.96 23.11 -10.62
CA THR A 197 25.04 24.00 -10.19
C THR A 197 25.81 23.36 -9.02
N LEU A 198 27.07 23.00 -9.26
CA LEU A 198 27.98 22.43 -8.28
C LEU A 198 29.00 23.48 -7.83
N SER A 199 29.16 23.67 -6.53
CA SER A 199 30.21 24.49 -5.93
C SER A 199 31.24 23.59 -5.23
N VAL A 200 32.45 23.52 -5.79
CA VAL A 200 33.55 22.72 -5.22
C VAL A 200 34.42 23.60 -4.33
N VAL A 201 34.35 23.37 -3.02
CA VAL A 201 35.00 24.19 -1.99
C VAL A 201 36.14 23.42 -1.32
N LYS A 202 37.20 24.15 -0.94
CA LYS A 202 38.34 23.62 -0.21
C LYS A 202 37.92 23.21 1.21
N ARG A 203 38.25 21.98 1.61
CA ARG A 203 38.10 21.50 3.00
C ARG A 203 39.39 21.81 3.76
N PHE A 204 39.37 22.83 4.59
CA PHE A 204 40.47 23.10 5.52
C PHE A 204 40.41 22.11 6.69
N HIS A 205 41.54 21.50 7.03
CA HIS A 205 41.68 20.77 8.29
C HIS A 205 41.61 21.80 9.42
N LYS A 206 40.71 21.61 10.39
CA LYS A 206 40.87 22.27 11.68
C LYS A 206 42.03 21.53 12.36
N GLY A 207 43.17 22.20 12.48
CA GLY A 207 44.22 21.81 13.41
C GLY A 207 43.74 22.01 14.84
#